data_AF-A0A7J5B028-F1
#
_entry.id   AF-A0A7J5B028-F1
#
_cell.length_a   1.000
_cell.length_b   1.000
_cell.length_c   1.000
_cell.angle_alpha   90.00
_cell.angle_beta   90.00
_cell.angle_gamma   90.00
#
_symmetry.space_group_name_H-M   'P 1'
#
loop_
_entity.id
_entity.type
_entity.pdbx_description
1 polymer ?
#
loop_
_entity_poly.entity_id
_entity_poly.type
_entity_poly.pdbx_seq_one_letter_code
_entity_poly.pdbx_strand_id
1 'polypeptide(L)'
;MEIAALIISGLSFVIAIVGTALANKRSKEALAESRKAAATAIWSAVQQAVQRFIGFNPTTEPVGDRLADFRIATIALVDELDDWEGLDTWLESERALGTVLARQVMKSAQPGDSSDERLAALAPYQLWAQVLGQNLRRFRKVGFVPAAASQLQAAAEEQIKAISAKHGWERPPTEHPGVRPIEL
;
A
#
# COMPACT_ATOMS: atom_id res chain seq x y z
N MET A 1 65.33 14.98 17.62
CA MET A 1 64.43 14.88 16.43
C MET A 1 63.41 13.75 16.57
N GLU A 2 63.78 12.59 17.14
CA GLU A 2 62.89 11.42 17.27
C GLU A 2 61.62 11.66 18.12
N ILE A 3 61.73 12.39 19.23
CA ILE A 3 60.57 12.71 20.10
C ILE A 3 59.52 13.54 19.36
N ALA A 4 59.95 14.49 18.53
CA ALA A 4 59.04 15.32 17.73
C ALA A 4 58.30 14.50 16.66
N ALA A 5 58.99 13.56 16.01
CA ALA A 5 58.38 12.66 15.03
C ALA A 5 57.35 11.72 15.68
N LEU A 6 57.63 11.21 16.88
CA LEU A 6 56.69 10.38 17.65
C LEU A 6 55.41 11.15 18.00
N ILE A 7 55.53 12.40 18.44
CA ILE A 7 54.39 13.26 18.80
C ILE A 7 53.54 13.56 17.55
N ILE A 8 54.17 13.91 16.44
CA ILE A 8 53.46 14.21 15.18
C ILE A 8 52.75 12.98 14.64
N SER A 9 53.40 11.81 14.69
CA SER A 9 52.80 10.54 14.29
C SER A 9 51.62 10.15 15.19
N GLY A 10 51.74 10.31 16.51
CA GLY A 10 50.67 10.05 17.46
C GLY A 10 49.46 10.96 17.24
N LEU A 11 49.68 12.26 17.02
CA LEU A 11 48.60 13.21 16.71
C LEU A 11 47.89 12.86 15.41
N SER A 12 48.66 12.50 14.37
CA SER A 12 48.13 12.13 13.06
C SER A 12 47.28 10.86 13.15
N PHE A 13 47.69 9.89 13.95
CA PHE A 13 46.93 8.67 14.20
C PHE A 13 45.60 8.94 14.94
N VAL A 14 45.62 9.80 15.96
CA VAL A 14 44.39 10.22 16.67
C VAL A 14 43.44 10.95 15.73
N ILE A 15 43.94 11.89 14.92
CA ILE A 15 43.13 12.61 13.91
C ILE A 15 42.53 11.63 12.89
N ALA A 16 43.29 10.63 12.45
CA ALA A 16 42.81 9.61 11.52
C ALA A 16 41.69 8.74 12.12
N ILE A 17 41.83 8.32 13.38
CA ILE A 17 40.79 7.56 14.09
C ILE A 17 39.52 8.39 14.25
N VAL A 18 39.64 9.64 14.72
CA VAL A 18 38.50 10.54 14.93
C VAL A 18 37.81 10.87 13.60
N GLY A 19 38.58 11.15 12.55
CA GLY A 19 38.06 11.40 11.20
C GLY A 19 37.29 10.20 10.65
N THR A 20 37.83 9.00 10.80
CA THR A 20 37.17 7.76 10.37
C THR A 20 35.89 7.49 11.15
N ALA A 21 35.91 7.67 12.48
CA ALA A 21 34.74 7.49 13.33
C ALA A 21 33.61 8.47 12.97
N LEU A 22 33.95 9.74 12.72
CA LEU A 22 32.98 10.78 12.34
C LEU A 22 32.40 10.53 10.94
N ALA A 23 33.24 10.12 9.99
CA ALA A 23 32.81 9.74 8.64
C ALA A 23 31.87 8.53 8.66
N ASN A 24 32.20 7.49 9.44
CA ASN A 24 31.33 6.33 9.63
C ASN A 24 30.01 6.69 10.30
N LYS A 25 30.02 7.59 11.30
CA LYS A 25 28.79 8.08 11.93
C LYS A 25 27.89 8.80 10.92
N ARG A 26 28.43 9.76 10.17
CA ARG A 26 27.69 10.49 9.13
C ARG A 26 27.16 9.60 8.02
N SER A 27 27.96 8.62 7.59
CA SER A 27 27.54 7.63 6.58
C SER A 27 26.36 6.80 7.09
N LYS A 28 26.40 6.32 8.34
CA LYS A 28 25.28 5.61 8.96
C LYS A 28 24.02 6.48 9.08
N GLU A 29 24.17 7.74 9.49
CA GLU A 29 23.04 8.69 9.57
C GLU A 29 22.43 8.97 8.19
N ALA A 30 23.27 9.19 7.17
CA ALA A 30 22.81 9.41 5.80
C ALA A 30 22.09 8.17 5.24
N LEU A 31 22.61 6.97 5.50
CA LEU A 31 21.96 5.72 5.11
C LEU A 31 20.62 5.52 5.84
N ALA A 32 20.55 5.84 7.13
CA ALA A 32 19.32 5.75 7.91
C ALA A 32 18.26 6.74 7.38
N GLU A 33 18.64 7.99 7.10
CA GLU A 33 17.73 8.98 6.53
C GLU A 33 17.29 8.58 5.11
N SER A 34 18.21 8.03 4.30
CA SER A 34 17.90 7.52 2.96
C SER A 34 16.88 6.37 3.00
N ARG A 35 17.06 5.40 3.91
CA ARG A 35 16.10 4.28 4.08
C ARG A 35 14.74 4.79 4.53
N LYS A 36 14.71 5.72 5.49
CA LYS A 36 13.48 6.37 5.95
C LYS A 36 12.77 7.13 4.83
N ALA A 37 13.53 7.82 3.97
CA ALA A 37 12.98 8.51 2.81
C ALA A 37 12.37 7.54 1.80
N ALA A 38 13.05 6.43 1.50
CA ALA A 38 12.54 5.37 0.62
C ALA A 38 11.23 4.78 1.16
N ALA A 39 11.19 4.36 2.43
CA ALA A 39 9.98 3.85 3.07
C ALA A 39 8.84 4.90 3.06
N THR A 40 9.16 6.17 3.31
CA THR A 40 8.18 7.26 3.25
C THR A 40 7.62 7.45 1.84
N ALA A 41 8.45 7.33 0.81
CA ALA A 41 8.03 7.44 -0.59
C ALA A 41 7.06 6.30 -0.97
N ILE A 42 7.38 5.06 -0.61
CA ILE A 42 6.54 3.88 -0.87
C ILE A 42 5.16 4.04 -0.21
N TRP A 43 5.12 4.39 1.08
CA TRP A 43 3.86 4.68 1.77
C TRP A 43 3.07 5.84 1.15
N SER A 44 3.77 6.86 0.65
CA SER A 44 3.14 7.99 0.00
C SER A 44 2.54 7.61 -1.35
N ALA A 45 3.19 6.74 -2.11
CA ALA A 45 2.67 6.21 -3.38
C ALA A 45 1.37 5.43 -3.17
N VAL A 46 1.32 4.56 -2.16
CA VAL A 46 0.09 3.82 -1.80
C VAL A 46 -1.02 4.77 -1.39
N GLN A 47 -0.74 5.76 -0.54
CA GLN A 47 -1.75 6.75 -0.14
C GLN A 47 -2.24 7.58 -1.33
N GLN A 48 -1.36 7.97 -2.25
CA GLN A 48 -1.75 8.68 -3.46
C GLN A 48 -2.65 7.81 -4.35
N ALA A 49 -2.35 6.53 -4.52
CA ALA A 49 -3.18 5.61 -5.28
C ALA A 49 -4.58 5.48 -4.66
N VAL A 50 -4.68 5.33 -3.34
CA VAL A 50 -5.97 5.26 -2.64
C VAL A 50 -6.75 6.58 -2.75
N GLN A 51 -6.07 7.72 -2.65
CA GLN A 51 -6.72 9.03 -2.79
C GLN A 51 -7.32 9.25 -4.18
N ARG A 52 -6.78 8.61 -5.22
CA ARG A 52 -7.35 8.66 -6.57
C ARG A 52 -8.67 7.90 -6.69
N PHE A 53 -9.06 7.08 -5.72
CA PHE A 53 -10.41 6.50 -5.65
C PHE A 53 -11.43 7.48 -5.02
N ILE A 54 -10.97 8.45 -4.23
CA ILE A 54 -11.85 9.41 -3.57
C ILE A 54 -12.25 10.50 -4.58
N GLY A 55 -13.56 10.69 -4.76
CA GLY A 55 -14.11 11.57 -5.80
C GLY A 55 -14.11 10.97 -7.22
N PHE A 56 -13.54 9.78 -7.40
CA PHE A 56 -13.58 9.05 -8.66
C PHE A 56 -14.98 8.52 -8.98
N ASN A 57 -15.39 8.65 -10.23
CA ASN A 57 -16.66 8.11 -10.71
C ASN A 57 -16.46 6.92 -11.69
N PRO A 58 -16.74 5.68 -11.26
CA PRO A 58 -16.65 4.49 -12.10
C PRO A 58 -17.45 4.52 -13.40
N THR A 59 -18.49 5.36 -13.51
CA THR A 59 -19.36 5.39 -14.71
C THR A 59 -18.78 6.21 -15.85
N THR A 60 -17.78 7.06 -15.57
CA THR A 60 -17.21 8.00 -16.55
C THR A 60 -15.69 7.90 -16.68
N GLU A 61 -15.02 7.20 -15.76
CA GLU A 61 -13.57 7.12 -15.70
C GLU A 61 -13.07 5.66 -15.71
N PRO A 62 -11.84 5.39 -16.20
CA PRO A 62 -11.32 4.03 -16.33
C PRO A 62 -10.94 3.42 -14.98
N VAL A 63 -11.83 2.59 -14.42
CA VAL A 63 -11.62 1.90 -13.13
C VAL A 63 -10.37 1.02 -13.14
N GLY A 64 -10.12 0.33 -14.27
CA GLY A 64 -9.01 -0.60 -14.41
C GLY A 64 -7.66 0.05 -14.14
N ASP A 65 -7.43 1.25 -14.68
CA ASP A 65 -6.19 1.99 -14.53
C ASP A 65 -5.94 2.36 -13.07
N ARG A 66 -6.99 2.80 -12.35
CA ARG A 66 -6.87 3.16 -10.93
C ARG A 66 -6.57 1.95 -10.05
N LEU A 67 -7.20 0.82 -10.30
CA LEU A 67 -6.95 -0.42 -9.56
C LEU A 67 -5.57 -1.00 -9.89
N ALA A 68 -5.08 -0.82 -11.13
CA ALA A 68 -3.72 -1.19 -11.52
C ALA A 68 -2.67 -0.31 -10.82
N ASP A 69 -2.87 1.01 -10.81
CA ASP A 69 -2.02 1.96 -10.05
C ASP A 69 -1.92 1.56 -8.58
N PHE A 70 -3.06 1.23 -7.97
CA PHE A 70 -3.11 0.74 -6.60
C PHE A 70 -2.33 -0.57 -6.43
N ARG A 71 -2.53 -1.56 -7.32
CA ARG A 71 -1.80 -2.82 -7.26
C ARG A 71 -0.29 -2.63 -7.38
N ILE A 72 0.17 -1.78 -8.30
CA ILE A 72 1.59 -1.49 -8.48
C ILE A 72 2.17 -0.87 -7.20
N ALA A 73 1.47 0.11 -6.62
CA ALA A 73 1.92 0.75 -5.39
C ALA A 73 1.94 -0.24 -4.19
N THR A 74 0.98 -1.16 -4.12
CA THR A 74 0.92 -2.14 -3.02
C THR A 74 1.92 -3.28 -3.17
N ILE A 75 2.29 -3.70 -4.38
CA ILE A 75 3.41 -4.63 -4.60
C ILE A 75 4.69 -4.04 -4.02
N ALA A 76 5.01 -2.80 -4.41
CA ALA A 76 6.22 -2.12 -3.91
C ALA A 76 6.21 -1.95 -2.37
N LEU A 77 5.03 -1.85 -1.76
CA LEU A 77 4.90 -1.80 -0.30
C LEU A 77 5.16 -3.18 0.34
N VAL A 78 4.57 -4.23 -0.21
CA VAL A 78 4.74 -5.61 0.29
C VAL A 78 6.20 -6.05 0.15
N ASP A 79 6.84 -5.75 -0.98
CA ASP A 79 8.24 -6.13 -1.23
C ASP A 79 9.22 -5.47 -0.25
N GLU A 80 8.90 -4.29 0.28
CA GLU A 80 9.69 -3.58 1.30
C GLU A 80 9.36 -4.05 2.73
N LEU A 81 8.18 -4.61 2.98
CA LEU A 81 7.68 -5.02 4.30
C LEU A 81 7.62 -6.55 4.39
N ASP A 82 8.79 -7.17 4.33
CA ASP A 82 8.98 -8.63 4.33
C ASP A 82 8.48 -9.33 5.59
N ASP A 83 8.34 -8.61 6.72
CA ASP A 83 7.81 -9.12 7.98
C ASP A 83 6.27 -9.02 8.12
N TRP A 84 5.56 -8.50 7.12
CA TRP A 84 4.11 -8.25 7.19
C TRP A 84 3.31 -9.35 6.47
N GLU A 85 3.42 -10.58 6.98
CA GLU A 85 2.75 -11.75 6.42
C GLU A 85 1.23 -11.57 6.29
N GLY A 86 0.69 -11.79 5.09
CA GLY A 86 -0.74 -11.63 4.80
C GLY A 86 -1.17 -10.21 4.39
N LEU A 87 -0.24 -9.24 4.37
CA LEU A 87 -0.51 -7.90 3.84
C LEU A 87 -0.94 -7.96 2.36
N ASP A 88 -0.22 -8.71 1.52
CA ASP A 88 -0.55 -8.85 0.08
C ASP A 88 -1.94 -9.46 -0.12
N THR A 89 -2.26 -10.54 0.61
CA THR A 89 -3.55 -11.23 0.52
C THR A 89 -4.71 -10.31 0.89
N TRP A 90 -4.57 -9.54 1.98
CA TRP A 90 -5.57 -8.54 2.34
C TRP A 90 -5.68 -7.44 1.28
N LEU A 91 -4.57 -6.87 0.81
CA LEU A 91 -4.59 -5.81 -0.22
C LEU A 91 -5.21 -6.28 -1.54
N GLU A 92 -4.98 -7.52 -1.93
CA GLU A 92 -5.60 -8.12 -3.10
C GLU A 92 -7.11 -8.32 -2.91
N SER A 93 -7.55 -8.74 -1.71
CA SER A 93 -8.98 -8.83 -1.38
C SER A 93 -9.68 -7.45 -1.44
N GLU A 94 -9.01 -6.39 -0.99
CA GLU A 94 -9.51 -5.01 -1.09
C GLU A 94 -9.58 -4.54 -2.55
N ARG A 95 -8.58 -4.88 -3.38
CA ARG A 95 -8.60 -4.58 -4.82
C ARG A 95 -9.76 -5.29 -5.52
N ALA A 96 -10.01 -6.56 -5.18
CA ALA A 96 -11.14 -7.33 -5.68
C ALA A 96 -12.48 -6.72 -5.24
N LEU A 97 -12.60 -6.30 -3.98
CA LEU A 97 -13.79 -5.61 -3.47
C LEU A 97 -14.02 -4.29 -4.22
N GLY A 98 -12.98 -3.48 -4.41
CA GLY A 98 -13.05 -2.25 -5.20
C GLY A 98 -13.54 -2.48 -6.63
N THR A 99 -13.14 -3.60 -7.26
CA THR A 99 -13.61 -4.01 -8.60
C THR A 99 -15.12 -4.30 -8.58
N VAL A 100 -15.60 -5.06 -7.59
CA VAL A 100 -17.01 -5.44 -7.46
C VAL A 100 -17.89 -4.23 -7.15
N LEU A 101 -17.44 -3.34 -6.25
CA LEU A 101 -18.12 -2.09 -5.94
C LEU A 101 -18.18 -1.16 -7.16
N ALA A 102 -17.09 -1.02 -7.91
CA ALA A 102 -17.10 -0.22 -9.13
C ALA A 102 -18.09 -0.78 -10.16
N ARG A 103 -18.13 -2.11 -10.34
CA ARG A 103 -19.12 -2.79 -11.19
C ARG A 103 -20.56 -2.50 -10.73
N GLN A 104 -20.80 -2.50 -9.42
CA GLN A 104 -22.09 -2.12 -8.86
C GLN A 104 -22.47 -0.69 -9.22
N VAL A 105 -21.57 0.28 -9.03
CA VAL A 105 -21.82 1.69 -9.39
C VAL A 105 -22.14 1.81 -10.89
N MET A 106 -21.32 1.19 -11.75
CA MET A 106 -21.53 1.20 -13.21
C MET A 106 -22.87 0.57 -13.64
N LYS A 107 -23.38 -0.42 -12.89
CA LYS A 107 -24.65 -1.09 -13.19
C LYS A 107 -25.86 -0.37 -12.61
N SER A 108 -25.69 0.31 -11.48
CA SER A 108 -26.76 1.05 -10.81
C SER A 108 -27.06 2.40 -11.47
N ALA A 109 -26.08 3.02 -12.12
CA ALA A 109 -26.27 4.31 -12.79
C ALA A 109 -27.19 4.17 -14.03
N GLN A 110 -28.27 4.96 -14.06
CA GLN A 110 -29.19 5.05 -15.19
C GLN A 110 -29.12 6.43 -15.87
N PRO A 111 -29.36 6.50 -17.19
CA PRO A 111 -29.60 7.77 -17.87
C PRO A 111 -30.83 8.47 -17.24
N GLY A 112 -30.63 9.68 -16.73
CA GLY A 112 -31.70 10.49 -16.09
C GLY A 112 -31.69 10.50 -14.57
N ASP A 113 -30.82 9.73 -13.91
CA ASP A 113 -30.66 9.79 -12.46
C ASP A 113 -30.36 11.22 -12.00
N SER A 114 -31.05 11.65 -10.95
CA SER A 114 -30.76 12.87 -10.21
C SER A 114 -29.38 12.83 -9.56
N SER A 115 -28.89 14.00 -9.13
CA SER A 115 -27.59 14.08 -8.44
C SER A 115 -27.57 13.25 -7.16
N ASP A 116 -28.67 13.23 -6.41
CA ASP A 116 -28.77 12.49 -5.14
C ASP A 116 -28.77 10.97 -5.37
N GLU A 117 -29.47 10.49 -6.40
CA GLU A 117 -29.47 9.07 -6.78
C GLU A 117 -28.07 8.60 -7.19
N ARG A 118 -27.34 9.42 -7.96
CA ARG A 118 -25.96 9.11 -8.35
C ARG A 118 -25.01 9.09 -7.15
N LEU A 119 -25.15 10.04 -6.23
CA LEU A 119 -24.36 10.08 -5.00
C LEU A 119 -24.65 8.86 -4.12
N ALA A 120 -25.92 8.46 -4.01
CA ALA A 120 -26.32 7.27 -3.26
C ALA A 120 -25.76 5.97 -3.88
N ALA A 121 -25.75 5.87 -5.22
CA ALA A 121 -25.15 4.74 -5.92
C ALA A 121 -23.63 4.68 -5.72
N LEU A 122 -22.96 5.84 -5.71
CA LEU A 122 -21.51 5.97 -5.56
C LEU A 122 -21.02 5.79 -4.11
N ALA A 123 -21.86 6.06 -3.12
CA ALA A 123 -21.49 6.11 -1.71
C ALA A 123 -20.76 4.85 -1.18
N PRO A 124 -21.17 3.60 -1.49
CA PRO A 124 -20.46 2.42 -1.02
C PRO A 124 -19.00 2.36 -1.50
N TYR A 125 -18.74 2.74 -2.77
CA TYR A 125 -17.39 2.78 -3.33
C TYR A 125 -16.54 3.86 -2.65
N GLN A 126 -17.11 5.04 -2.42
CA GLN A 126 -16.40 6.14 -1.76
C GLN A 126 -16.08 5.81 -0.30
N LEU A 127 -17.01 5.20 0.42
CA LEU A 127 -16.81 4.78 1.80
C LEU A 127 -15.71 3.72 1.90
N TRP A 128 -15.73 2.71 1.01
CA TRP A 128 -14.67 1.71 0.92
C TRP A 128 -13.29 2.36 0.73
N ALA A 129 -13.14 3.27 -0.24
CA ALA A 129 -11.87 3.95 -0.50
C ALA A 129 -11.37 4.74 0.72
N GLN A 130 -12.28 5.42 1.43
CA GLN A 130 -11.96 6.15 2.67
C GLN A 130 -11.48 5.21 3.77
N VAL A 131 -12.19 4.10 4.02
CA VAL A 131 -11.83 3.12 5.05
C VAL A 131 -10.51 2.43 4.73
N LEU A 132 -10.29 2.04 3.47
CA LEU A 132 -9.01 1.50 3.00
C LEU A 132 -7.85 2.45 3.30
N GLY A 133 -8.02 3.74 2.95
CA GLY A 133 -7.01 4.76 3.24
C GLY A 133 -6.72 4.93 4.73
N GLN A 134 -7.76 4.90 5.57
CA GLN A 134 -7.62 4.97 7.02
C GLN A 134 -6.89 3.76 7.61
N ASN A 135 -7.24 2.55 7.17
CA ASN A 135 -6.59 1.31 7.62
C ASN A 135 -5.11 1.31 7.25
N LEU A 136 -4.76 1.72 6.03
CA LEU A 136 -3.36 1.82 5.59
C LEU A 136 -2.57 2.87 6.39
N ARG A 137 -3.16 4.03 6.69
CA ARG A 137 -2.53 5.02 7.58
C ARG A 137 -2.35 4.49 8.99
N ARG A 138 -3.31 3.72 9.48
CA ARG A 138 -3.24 3.09 10.79
C ARG A 138 -2.10 2.09 10.83
N PHE A 139 -2.02 1.15 9.89
CA PHE A 139 -0.91 0.19 9.82
C PHE A 139 0.44 0.89 9.71
N ARG A 140 0.57 1.93 8.88
CA ARG A 140 1.80 2.75 8.84
C ARG A 140 2.17 3.35 10.20
N LYS A 141 1.18 3.81 10.97
CA LYS A 141 1.40 4.54 12.24
C LYS A 141 1.67 3.60 13.41
N VAL A 142 0.92 2.50 13.52
CA VAL A 142 0.92 1.63 14.70
C VAL A 142 1.62 0.29 14.47
N GLY A 143 2.06 0.02 13.25
CA GLY A 143 2.57 -1.29 12.83
C GLY A 143 1.45 -2.22 12.37
N PHE A 144 1.87 -3.34 11.77
CA PHE A 144 0.98 -4.36 11.24
C PHE A 144 0.51 -5.33 12.31
N VAL A 145 -0.75 -5.71 12.20
CA VAL A 145 -1.38 -6.67 13.10
C VAL A 145 -2.00 -7.76 12.22
N PRO A 146 -1.35 -8.93 12.08
CA PRO A 146 -1.80 -9.99 11.17
C PRO A 146 -3.26 -10.41 11.40
N ALA A 147 -3.68 -10.50 12.66
CA ALA A 147 -5.07 -10.81 13.02
C ALA A 147 -6.07 -9.76 12.51
N ALA A 148 -5.70 -8.48 12.53
CA ALA A 148 -6.55 -7.42 12.00
C ALA A 148 -6.61 -7.47 10.46
N ALA A 149 -5.49 -7.73 9.79
CA ALA A 149 -5.45 -7.89 8.34
C ALA A 149 -6.30 -9.08 7.87
N SER A 150 -6.22 -10.22 8.58
CA SER A 150 -7.06 -11.39 8.30
C SER A 150 -8.56 -11.11 8.49
N GLN A 151 -8.94 -10.35 9.53
CA GLN A 151 -10.34 -9.93 9.72
C GLN A 151 -10.82 -8.99 8.61
N LEU A 152 -9.99 -8.05 8.19
CA LEU A 152 -10.30 -7.15 7.08
C LEU A 152 -10.45 -7.91 5.76
N GLN A 153 -9.56 -8.87 5.50
CA GLN A 153 -9.66 -9.77 4.34
C GLN A 153 -10.99 -10.54 4.36
N ALA A 154 -11.32 -11.20 5.46
CA ALA A 154 -12.57 -11.96 5.58
C ALA A 154 -13.81 -11.06 5.38
N ALA A 155 -13.78 -9.83 5.91
CA ALA A 155 -14.85 -8.87 5.70
C ALA A 155 -14.97 -8.43 4.23
N ALA A 156 -13.85 -8.24 3.53
CA ALA A 156 -13.84 -7.91 2.11
C ALA A 156 -14.41 -9.06 1.25
N GLU A 157 -14.01 -10.30 1.54
CA GLU A 157 -14.54 -11.50 0.88
C GLU A 157 -16.05 -11.69 1.13
N GLU A 158 -16.52 -11.44 2.36
CA GLU A 158 -17.94 -11.50 2.71
C GLU A 158 -18.74 -10.43 1.94
N GLN A 159 -18.22 -9.20 1.86
CA GLN A 159 -18.83 -8.12 1.07
C GLN A 159 -18.91 -8.48 -0.41
N ILE A 160 -17.83 -9.00 -1.01
CA ILE A 160 -17.82 -9.48 -2.39
C ILE A 160 -18.91 -10.53 -2.58
N LYS A 161 -18.99 -11.52 -1.69
CA LYS A 161 -20.00 -12.58 -1.74
C LYS A 161 -21.42 -12.01 -1.66
N ALA A 162 -21.67 -11.07 -0.75
CA ALA A 162 -22.99 -10.46 -0.56
C ALA A 162 -23.42 -9.65 -1.78
N ILE A 163 -22.52 -8.82 -2.34
CA ILE A 163 -22.80 -8.02 -3.53
C ILE A 163 -23.01 -8.92 -4.74
N SER A 164 -22.13 -9.89 -4.98
CA SER A 164 -22.28 -10.82 -6.10
C SER A 164 -23.59 -11.61 -6.00
N ALA A 165 -23.97 -12.10 -4.82
CA ALA A 165 -25.24 -12.79 -4.62
C ALA A 165 -26.44 -11.89 -4.90
N LYS A 166 -26.41 -10.65 -4.40
CA LYS A 166 -27.46 -9.64 -4.63
C LYS A 166 -27.70 -9.37 -6.12
N HIS A 167 -26.64 -9.38 -6.93
CA HIS A 167 -26.71 -9.06 -8.36
C HIS A 167 -26.70 -10.29 -9.28
N GLY A 168 -26.69 -11.51 -8.74
CA GLY A 168 -26.59 -12.74 -9.52
C GLY A 168 -25.27 -12.88 -10.30
N TRP A 169 -24.19 -12.31 -9.80
CA TRP A 169 -22.87 -12.41 -10.42
C TRP A 169 -22.10 -13.62 -9.91
N GLU A 170 -21.32 -14.23 -10.81
CA GLU A 170 -20.26 -15.14 -10.41
C GLU A 170 -19.22 -14.39 -9.57
N ARG A 171 -18.61 -15.10 -8.62
CA ARG A 171 -17.53 -14.53 -7.82
C ARG A 171 -16.29 -14.36 -8.68
N PRO A 172 -15.48 -13.31 -8.47
CA PRO A 172 -14.17 -13.23 -9.07
C PRO A 172 -13.38 -14.51 -8.76
N PRO A 173 -12.76 -15.15 -9.76
CA PRO A 173 -11.96 -16.34 -9.51
C PRO A 173 -10.76 -15.98 -8.63
N THR A 174 -10.51 -16.78 -7.60
CA THR A 174 -9.31 -16.66 -6.75
C THR A 174 -8.12 -17.43 -7.31
N GLU A 175 -8.37 -18.32 -8.28
CA GLU A 175 -7.38 -19.13 -8.96
C GLU A 175 -7.68 -19.16 -10.45
N HIS A 176 -6.65 -19.18 -11.28
CA HIS A 176 -6.81 -19.36 -12.73
C HIS A 176 -6.52 -20.81 -13.10
N PRO A 177 -7.46 -21.53 -13.76
CA PRO A 177 -7.19 -22.87 -14.25
C PRO A 177 -5.96 -22.88 -15.17
N GLY A 178 -4.95 -23.67 -14.82
CA GLY A 178 -3.71 -23.77 -15.60
C GLY A 178 -2.60 -22.77 -15.25
N VAL A 179 -2.81 -21.89 -14.26
CA VAL A 179 -1.75 -21.06 -13.67
C VAL A 179 -1.63 -21.42 -12.20
N ARG A 180 -0.44 -21.78 -11.74
CA ARG A 180 -0.17 -22.07 -10.33
C ARG A 180 0.91 -21.14 -9.80
N PRO A 181 0.82 -20.68 -8.54
CA PRO A 181 1.93 -20.02 -7.87
C PRO A 181 3.17 -20.93 -7.85
N ILE A 182 4.35 -20.33 -7.77
CA ILE A 182 5.59 -21.09 -7.54
C ILE A 182 5.53 -21.65 -6.12
N GLU A 183 5.67 -22.96 -5.98
CA GLU A 183 5.88 -23.62 -4.69
C GLU A 183 7.36 -23.47 -4.32
N LEU A 184 7.66 -22.82 -3.19
CA LEU A 184 9.01 -22.67 -2.62
C LEU A 184 9.22 -23.62 -1.45
#